data_AF-A0A2X0XSE5-F1
#
_entry.id   AF-A0A2X0XSE5-F1
#
_cell.length_a   1.000
_cell.length_b   1.000
_cell.length_c   1.000
_cell.angle_alpha   90.00
_cell.angle_beta   90.00
_cell.angle_gamma   90.00
#
_symmetry.space_group_name_H-M   'P 1'
#
loop_
_entity.id
_entity.type
_entity.pdbx_description
1 polymer ?
#
loop_
_entity_poly.entity_id
_entity_poly.type
_entity_poly.pdbx_seq_one_letter_code
_entity_poly.pdbx_strand_id
1 'polypeptide(L)'
;MSLRKIISIEYILAFIITASFYGHLNFPWLYFIVFLLLPDITMVGYLINTKIGALFYNMGHSFVLPAMLMVIGLLTTTSIPLMAALIWLAHIFLDRALGYGLKYDDAFKKTHLQQIA
;
A
#
# COMPACT_ATOMS: atom_id res chain seq x y z
N MET A 1 -2.29 -2.59 -25.78
CA MET A 1 -2.30 -1.81 -24.51
C MET A 1 -0.88 -1.77 -23.97
N SER A 2 -0.37 -0.64 -23.47
CA SER A 2 1.01 -0.58 -22.94
C SER A 2 1.13 -1.36 -21.63
N LEU A 3 2.30 -1.93 -21.34
CA LEU A 3 2.55 -2.68 -20.09
C LEU A 3 2.15 -1.88 -18.84
N ARG A 4 2.49 -0.59 -18.79
CA ARG A 4 2.10 0.31 -17.68
C ARG A 4 0.58 0.41 -17.46
N LYS A 5 -0.21 0.36 -18.55
CA LYS A 5 -1.68 0.38 -18.45
C LYS A 5 -2.22 -0.95 -17.95
N ILE A 6 -1.61 -2.07 -18.34
CA ILE A 6 -1.95 -3.40 -17.81
C ILE A 6 -1.72 -3.43 -16.31
N ILE A 7 -0.52 -3.05 -15.86
CA ILE A 7 -0.15 -2.98 -14.45
C ILE A 7 -1.11 -2.06 -13.67
N SER A 8 -1.40 -0.88 -14.20
CA SER A 8 -2.34 0.05 -13.57
C SER A 8 -3.73 -0.57 -13.38
N ILE A 9 -4.27 -1.24 -14.40
CA ILE A 9 -5.57 -1.93 -14.34
C ILE A 9 -5.54 -3.07 -13.33
N GLU A 10 -4.50 -3.90 -13.29
CA GLU A 10 -4.34 -4.97 -12.30
C GLU A 10 -4.45 -4.44 -10.87
N TYR A 11 -3.78 -3.32 -10.59
CA TYR A 11 -3.79 -2.73 -9.25
C TYR A 11 -5.09 -1.96 -8.93
N ILE A 12 -5.76 -1.37 -9.93
CA ILE A 12 -7.12 -0.84 -9.76
C ILE A 12 -8.07 -1.97 -9.36
N LEU A 13 -8.00 -3.12 -10.04
CA LEU A 13 -8.82 -4.27 -9.70
C LEU A 13 -8.48 -4.81 -8.31
N ALA A 14 -7.21 -4.90 -7.95
CA ALA A 14 -6.78 -5.32 -6.61
C ALA A 14 -7.30 -4.36 -5.52
N PHE A 15 -7.27 -3.05 -5.76
CA PHE A 15 -7.85 -2.03 -4.87
C PHE A 15 -9.35 -2.23 -4.69
N ILE A 16 -10.10 -2.37 -5.78
CA ILE A 16 -11.56 -2.58 -5.76
C ILE A 16 -11.91 -3.87 -5.00
N ILE A 17 -11.20 -4.97 -5.26
CA ILE A 17 -11.40 -6.25 -4.58
C ILE A 17 -11.17 -6.07 -3.06
N THR A 18 -10.09 -5.43 -2.68
CA THR A 18 -9.74 -5.21 -1.25
C THR A 18 -10.78 -4.33 -0.56
N ALA A 19 -11.22 -3.24 -1.20
CA ALA A 19 -12.29 -2.38 -0.67
C ALA A 19 -13.64 -3.11 -0.60
N SER A 20 -13.93 -4.01 -1.56
CA SER A 20 -15.15 -4.82 -1.55
C SER A 20 -15.14 -5.82 -0.38
N PHE A 21 -14.01 -6.47 -0.10
CA PHE A 21 -13.86 -7.32 1.08
C PHE A 21 -14.02 -6.52 2.38
N TYR A 22 -13.44 -5.32 2.45
CA TYR A 22 -13.60 -4.43 3.60
C TYR A 22 -15.08 -4.11 3.88
N GLY A 23 -15.83 -3.76 2.83
CA GLY A 23 -17.26 -3.51 2.91
C GLY A 23 -18.07 -4.77 3.25
N HIS A 24 -17.73 -5.92 2.67
CA HIS A 24 -18.39 -7.19 2.94
C HIS A 24 -18.26 -7.63 4.42
N LEU A 25 -17.12 -7.32 5.04
CA LEU A 25 -16.86 -7.57 6.46
C LEU A 25 -17.53 -6.53 7.38
N ASN A 26 -18.30 -5.59 6.83
CA ASN A 26 -19.02 -4.53 7.56
C ASN A 26 -18.09 -3.65 8.42
N PHE A 27 -16.85 -3.44 7.99
CA PHE A 27 -15.94 -2.55 8.71
C PHE A 27 -16.30 -1.07 8.50
N PRO A 28 -16.05 -0.18 9.47
CA PRO A 28 -16.47 1.23 9.38
C PRO A 28 -15.65 2.00 8.33
N TRP A 29 -16.30 2.45 7.25
CA TRP A 29 -15.65 3.20 6.16
C TRP A 29 -14.89 4.47 6.61
N LEU A 30 -15.26 5.07 7.74
CA LEU A 30 -14.51 6.19 8.30
C LEU A 30 -13.04 5.80 8.58
N TYR A 31 -12.81 4.62 9.16
CA TYR A 31 -11.44 4.14 9.40
C TYR A 31 -10.72 3.85 8.08
N PHE A 32 -11.42 3.29 7.09
CA PHE A 32 -10.84 3.08 5.76
C PHE A 32 -10.33 4.39 5.18
N ILE A 33 -11.17 5.42 5.13
CA ILE A 33 -10.82 6.71 4.52
C ILE A 33 -9.70 7.41 5.31
N VAL A 34 -9.81 7.45 6.64
CA VAL A 34 -8.83 8.16 7.49
C VAL A 34 -7.47 7.49 7.46
N PHE A 35 -7.42 6.15 7.54
CA PHE A 35 -6.16 5.42 7.60
C PHE A 35 -5.62 4.99 6.24
N LEU A 36 -6.33 5.25 5.14
CA LEU A 36 -5.84 4.95 3.80
C LEU A 36 -4.47 5.58 3.57
N LEU A 37 -4.29 6.85 3.95
CA LEU A 37 -3.03 7.59 3.77
C LEU A 37 -2.02 7.38 4.90
N LEU A 38 -2.32 6.56 5.91
CA LEU A 38 -1.44 6.34 7.05
C LEU A 38 -0.05 5.80 6.65
N PRO A 39 0.08 4.87 5.68
CA PRO A 39 1.40 4.38 5.27
C PRO A 39 2.32 5.46 4.70
N ASP A 40 1.79 6.56 4.15
CA ASP A 40 2.60 7.66 3.59
C ASP A 40 3.41 8.42 4.62
N ILE A 41 3.08 8.31 5.91
CA ILE A 41 3.90 8.85 7.00
C ILE A 41 5.34 8.31 6.93
N THR A 42 5.52 7.10 6.39
CA THR A 42 6.84 6.49 6.20
C THR A 42 7.74 7.26 5.22
N MET A 43 7.21 8.21 4.45
CA MET A 43 8.02 9.13 3.64
C MET A 43 8.85 10.11 4.47
N VAL A 44 8.58 10.27 5.77
CA VAL A 44 9.33 11.19 6.65
C VAL A 44 10.85 10.96 6.64
N GLY A 45 11.30 9.73 6.35
CA GLY A 45 12.72 9.41 6.22
C GLY A 45 13.44 10.21 5.12
N TYR A 46 12.72 10.72 4.11
CA TYR A 46 13.27 11.57 3.06
C TYR A 46 13.70 12.95 3.57
N LEU A 47 13.29 13.36 4.78
CA LEU A 47 13.82 14.57 5.42
C LEU A 47 15.30 14.43 5.81
N ILE A 48 15.82 13.20 5.93
CA ILE A 48 17.22 12.96 6.29
C ILE A 48 18.09 12.80 5.03
N ASN A 49 17.77 11.81 4.19
CA ASN A 49 18.38 11.60 2.87
C ASN A 49 17.60 10.57 2.03
N THR A 50 17.99 10.37 0.77
CA THR A 50 17.32 9.44 -0.16
C THR A 50 17.38 7.99 0.29
N LYS A 51 18.48 7.54 0.90
CA LYS A 51 18.68 6.16 1.34
C LYS A 51 17.78 5.82 2.52
N ILE A 52 17.76 6.67 3.54
CA ILE A 52 16.89 6.52 4.71
C ILE A 52 15.42 6.66 4.30
N GLY A 53 15.11 7.63 3.44
CA GLY A 53 13.77 7.79 2.88
C GLY A 53 13.28 6.55 2.14
N ALA A 54 14.09 5.99 1.24
CA ALA A 54 13.73 4.79 0.50
C ALA A 54 13.54 3.59 1.43
N LEU A 55 14.38 3.44 2.47
CA LEU A 55 14.23 2.36 3.45
C LEU A 55 12.89 2.42 4.19
N PHE A 56 12.56 3.57 4.81
CA PHE A 56 11.31 3.72 5.55
C PHE A 56 10.09 3.63 4.63
N TYR A 57 10.11 4.31 3.48
CA TYR A 57 9.03 4.23 2.50
C TYR A 57 8.77 2.78 2.06
N ASN A 58 9.84 2.03 1.74
CA ASN A 58 9.70 0.65 1.30
C ASN A 58 9.17 -0.27 2.41
N MET A 59 9.51 -0.02 3.68
CA MET A 59 8.88 -0.73 4.80
C MET A 59 7.37 -0.46 4.86
N GLY A 60 6.95 0.80 4.66
CA GLY A 60 5.53 1.19 4.61
C GLY A 60 4.77 0.71 3.37
N HIS A 61 5.46 0.47 2.26
CA HIS A 61 4.83 0.15 0.97
C HIS A 61 5.16 -1.26 0.45
N SER A 62 5.77 -2.09 1.29
CA SER A 62 5.96 -3.51 1.06
C SER A 62 4.72 -4.29 1.47
N PHE A 63 4.41 -5.37 0.75
CA PHE A 63 3.32 -6.26 1.13
C PHE A 63 3.62 -7.12 2.36
N VAL A 64 4.88 -7.20 2.81
CA VAL A 64 5.29 -8.10 3.90
C VAL A 64 4.49 -7.85 5.18
N LEU A 65 4.47 -6.60 5.67
CA LEU A 65 3.77 -6.25 6.91
C LEU A 65 2.24 -6.41 6.81
N PRO A 66 1.55 -5.87 5.79
CA PRO A 66 0.11 -6.05 5.69
C PRO A 66 -0.28 -7.51 5.40
N ALA A 67 0.53 -8.30 4.69
CA ALA A 67 0.28 -9.73 4.52
C ALA A 67 0.42 -10.50 5.85
N MET A 68 1.40 -10.16 6.68
CA MET A 68 1.51 -10.72 8.03
C MET A 68 0.29 -10.36 8.90
N LEU A 69 -0.16 -9.10 8.86
CA LEU A 69 -1.37 -8.67 9.57
C LEU A 69 -2.63 -9.36 9.05
N MET A 70 -2.71 -9.62 7.75
CA MET A 70 -3.80 -10.38 7.14
C MET A 70 -3.88 -11.78 7.74
N VAL A 71 -2.74 -12.50 7.78
CA VAL A 71 -2.66 -13.84 8.39
C VAL A 71 -3.04 -13.80 9.87
N ILE A 72 -2.51 -12.84 10.63
CA ILE A 72 -2.87 -12.68 12.05
C ILE A 72 -4.37 -12.43 12.21
N GLY A 73 -4.95 -11.56 11.38
CA GLY A 73 -6.38 -11.23 11.42
C GLY A 73 -7.29 -12.40 11.07
N LEU A 74 -6.83 -13.33 10.22
CA LEU A 74 -7.56 -14.55 9.90
C LEU A 74 -7.45 -15.62 10.99
N LEU A 75 -6.36 -15.62 11.77
CA LEU A 75 -6.10 -16.60 12.83
C LEU A 75 -6.58 -16.16 14.22
N THR A 76 -7.01 -14.91 14.36
CA THR A 76 -7.44 -14.34 15.65
C THR A 76 -8.94 -14.03 15.64
N THR A 77 -9.53 -13.93 16.82
CA THR A 77 -10.96 -13.56 16.97
C THR A 77 -11.20 -12.06 16.81
N THR A 78 -10.15 -11.24 16.90
CA THR A 78 -10.23 -9.79 16.76
C THR A 78 -10.20 -9.38 15.29
N SER A 79 -11.11 -8.49 14.88
CA SER A 79 -11.16 -7.98 13.51
C SER A 79 -10.13 -6.88 13.21
N ILE A 80 -9.48 -6.30 14.23
CA ILE A 80 -8.56 -5.16 14.08
C ILE A 80 -7.40 -5.45 13.13
N PRO A 81 -6.65 -6.57 13.25
CA PRO A 81 -5.53 -6.84 12.35
C PRO A 81 -5.97 -7.02 10.90
N LEU A 82 -7.12 -7.68 10.70
CA LEU A 82 -7.72 -7.87 9.37
C LEU A 82 -8.15 -6.54 8.75
N MET A 83 -8.81 -5.68 9.54
CA MET A 83 -9.21 -4.34 9.13
C MET A 83 -8.00 -3.50 8.72
N ALA A 84 -6.95 -3.49 9.55
CA ALA A 84 -5.70 -2.77 9.26
C ALA A 84 -5.00 -3.30 8.01
N ALA A 85 -4.93 -4.62 7.84
CA ALA A 85 -4.33 -5.27 6.67
C ALA A 85 -5.03 -4.87 5.37
N LEU A 86 -6.38 -4.88 5.34
CA LEU A 86 -7.15 -4.51 4.16
C LEU A 86 -6.97 -3.03 3.79
N ILE A 87 -6.98 -2.11 4.76
CA ILE A 87 -6.75 -0.68 4.51
C ILE A 87 -5.35 -0.47 3.93
N TRP A 88 -4.35 -1.11 4.52
CA TRP A 88 -2.96 -0.97 4.11
C TRP A 88 -2.69 -1.58 2.73
N LEU A 89 -3.25 -2.75 2.43
CA LEU A 89 -3.20 -3.32 1.07
C LEU A 89 -3.88 -2.40 0.05
N ALA A 90 -5.05 -1.85 0.40
CA ALA A 90 -5.75 -0.91 -0.46
C ALA A 90 -4.89 0.32 -0.77
N HIS A 91 -4.21 0.90 0.22
CA HIS A 91 -3.26 2.00 -0.01
C HIS A 91 -2.18 1.62 -1.02
N ILE A 92 -1.49 0.48 -0.80
CA ILE A 92 -0.39 0.06 -1.69
C ILE A 92 -0.91 -0.19 -3.11
N PHE A 93 -2.08 -0.82 -3.28
CA PHE A 93 -2.66 -1.06 -4.60
C PHE A 93 -3.06 0.24 -5.30
N LEU A 94 -3.64 1.20 -4.58
CA LEU A 94 -3.93 2.53 -5.14
C LEU A 94 -2.64 3.22 -5.61
N ASP A 95 -1.58 3.18 -4.80
CA ASP A 95 -0.27 3.70 -5.15
C ASP A 95 0.28 3.06 -6.44
N ARG A 96 0.23 1.72 -6.53
CA ARG A 96 0.72 1.00 -7.70
C ARG A 96 -0.13 1.27 -8.95
N ALA A 97 -1.44 1.47 -8.79
CA ALA A 97 -2.34 1.88 -9.87
C ALA A 97 -1.97 3.25 -10.45
N LEU A 98 -1.53 4.18 -9.59
CA LEU A 98 -1.05 5.52 -9.97
C LEU A 98 0.41 5.50 -10.46
N GLY A 99 1.08 4.35 -10.42
CA GLY A 99 2.44 4.17 -10.91
C GLY A 99 3.53 4.51 -9.89
N TYR A 100 3.17 4.68 -8.61
CA TYR A 100 4.14 4.65 -7.51
C TYR A 100 4.61 3.22 -7.28
N GLY A 101 5.88 3.06 -6.91
CA GLY A 101 6.52 1.75 -6.68
C GLY A 101 7.42 1.81 -5.44
N LEU A 102 7.87 0.66 -4.95
CA LEU A 102 9.06 0.57 -4.09
C LEU A 102 10.21 1.35 -4.74
N LYS A 103 10.92 2.10 -3.90
CA LYS A 103 11.91 3.12 -4.26
C LYS A 103 13.31 2.53 -4.23
N TYR A 104 14.13 2.90 -5.21
CA TYR A 104 15.58 2.71 -5.11
C TYR A 104 16.19 3.80 -4.22
N ASP A 105 17.35 3.52 -3.61
CA ASP A 105 18.03 4.42 -2.68
C ASP A 105 18.79 5.56 -3.37
N ASP A 106 19.00 5.44 -4.69
CA ASP A 106 19.67 6.40 -5.56
C ASP A 106 18.77 7.55 -6.07
N ALA A 107 17.43 7.37 -6.09
CA ALA A 107 16.50 8.42 -6.52
C ALA A 107 15.04 8.21 -6.06
N PHE A 108 14.39 9.28 -5.58
CA PHE A 108 12.97 9.27 -5.18
C PHE A 108 11.99 8.90 -6.31
N LYS A 109 12.31 9.31 -7.55
CA LYS A 109 11.43 9.10 -8.70
C LYS A 109 11.62 7.75 -9.38
N LYS A 110 12.65 6.98 -8.99
CA LYS A 110 12.95 5.68 -9.59
C LYS A 110 12.32 4.58 -8.74
N THR A 111 11.46 3.78 -9.37
CA THR A 111 10.74 2.70 -8.70
C THR A 111 10.87 1.40 -9.48
N HIS A 112 10.56 0.27 -8.83
CA HIS A 112 10.55 -1.03 -9.49
C HIS A 112 9.51 -1.14 -10.64
N LEU A 113 8.48 -0.30 -10.66
CA LEU A 113 7.48 -0.28 -11.74
C LEU A 113 7.90 0.63 -12.89
N GLN A 114 8.43 1.80 -12.55
CA GLN A 114 8.79 2.82 -13.51
C GLN A 114 9.63 3.94 -12.89
N GLN A 115 10.23 4.75 -13.76
CA GLN A 115 10.66 6.08 -13.43
C GLN A 115 9.46 7.04 -13.58
N ILE A 116 9.13 7.73 -12.49
CA ILE A 116 8.11 8.77 -12.43
C ILE A 116 8.74 10.05 -12.97
N ALA A 117 8.04 10.78 -13.85
CA ALA A 117 8.55 12.01 -14.46
C ALA A 117 8.66 13.15 -13.45
#